data_AF-I7CY75-F1
#
_entry.id   AF-I7CY75-F1
#
_cell.length_a   1.000
_cell.length_b   1.000
_cell.length_c   1.000
_cell.angle_alpha   90.00
_cell.angle_beta   90.00
_cell.angle_gamma   90.00
#
_symmetry.space_group_name_H-M   'P 1'
#
loop_
_entity.id
_entity.type
_entity.pdbx_description
1 polymer ?
#
loop_
_entity_poly.entity_id
_entity_poly.type
_entity_poly.pdbx_seq_one_letter_code
_entity_poly.pdbx_strand_id
1 'polypeptide(L)'
;MVFGSGACFFAAGGYHHHVGVNTWNHRSTPNSGLGLERVELLVPDAGAVATVRTRLVGDGVSVTAVDDGLEVTDPERDRDSTAGGRLTAALPV
;
A
#
# COMPACT_ATOMS: atom_id res chain seq x y z
N MET A 1 0.15 -16.65 -7.84
CA MET A 1 -0.62 -15.85 -8.83
C MET A 1 0.40 -15.23 -9.76
N VAL A 2 0.33 -15.47 -11.06
CA VAL A 2 1.25 -14.88 -12.04
C VAL A 2 0.53 -13.66 -12.63
N PHE A 3 0.99 -12.46 -12.28
CA PHE A 3 0.48 -11.23 -12.87
C PHE A 3 1.10 -11.05 -14.27
N GLY A 4 0.32 -10.56 -15.23
CA GLY A 4 0.86 -10.21 -16.55
C GLY A 4 1.99 -9.18 -16.41
N SER A 5 2.98 -9.21 -17.31
CA SER A 5 4.31 -8.60 -17.15
C SER A 5 4.38 -7.06 -17.05
N GLY A 6 3.27 -6.37 -16.78
CA GLY A 6 3.24 -4.92 -16.67
C GLY A 6 2.13 -4.33 -15.79
N ALA A 7 1.22 -5.14 -15.23
CA ALA A 7 0.17 -4.65 -14.33
C ALA A 7 -0.25 -5.69 -13.29
N CYS A 8 -0.56 -5.22 -12.08
CA CYS A 8 -1.14 -5.98 -10.99
C CYS A 8 -2.41 -5.28 -10.51
N PHE A 9 -3.40 -6.06 -10.09
CA PHE A 9 -4.66 -5.54 -9.59
C PHE A 9 -5.00 -6.16 -8.25
N PHE A 10 -5.33 -5.32 -7.27
CA PHE A 10 -5.65 -5.70 -5.91
C PHE A 10 -7.15 -5.58 -5.67
N ALA A 11 -7.70 -6.50 -4.89
CA ALA A 11 -9.10 -6.47 -4.48
C ALA A 11 -9.27 -7.03 -3.06
N ALA A 12 -10.33 -6.60 -2.40
CA ALA A 12 -10.83 -7.15 -1.14
C ALA A 12 -12.35 -7.40 -1.25
N GLY A 13 -12.91 -8.27 -0.41
CA GLY A 13 -14.37 -8.43 -0.29
C GLY A 13 -15.13 -8.92 -1.54
N GLY A 14 -14.45 -9.52 -2.52
CA GLY A 14 -15.09 -10.09 -3.72
C GLY A 14 -15.37 -9.10 -4.86
N TYR A 15 -15.04 -7.81 -4.71
CA TYR A 15 -15.07 -6.84 -5.81
C TYR A 15 -14.00 -7.17 -6.86
N HIS A 16 -14.23 -6.81 -8.13
CA HIS A 16 -13.35 -7.21 -9.23
C HIS A 16 -11.94 -6.63 -9.08
N HIS A 17 -11.78 -5.30 -8.92
CA HIS A 17 -10.48 -4.66 -8.63
C HIS A 17 -10.67 -3.33 -7.89
N HIS A 18 -10.01 -3.12 -6.76
CA HIS A 18 -10.01 -1.84 -6.04
C HIS A 18 -8.87 -0.91 -6.50
N VAL A 19 -7.67 -1.48 -6.68
CA VAL A 19 -6.47 -0.72 -7.05
C VAL A 19 -5.74 -1.46 -8.16
N GLY A 20 -5.42 -0.75 -9.24
CA GLY A 20 -4.50 -1.21 -10.28
C GLY A 20 -3.16 -0.51 -10.16
N VAL A 21 -2.07 -1.28 -10.26
CA VAL A 21 -0.71 -0.76 -10.34
C VAL A 21 -0.06 -1.28 -11.62
N ASN A 22 0.76 -0.46 -12.27
CA ASN A 22 1.44 -0.83 -13.50
C ASN A 22 2.88 -0.31 -13.52
N THR A 23 3.67 -0.87 -14.42
CA THR A 23 4.95 -0.29 -14.80
C THR A 23 4.71 0.67 -15.96
N TRP A 24 4.72 1.97 -15.68
CA TRP A 24 4.60 3.00 -16.71
C TRP A 24 5.95 3.26 -17.37
N ASN A 25 6.00 3.22 -18.72
CA ASN A 25 7.17 3.59 -19.51
C ASN A 25 8.49 2.90 -19.09
N HIS A 26 8.41 1.61 -18.70
CA HIS A 26 9.54 0.83 -18.19
C HIS A 26 10.31 1.50 -17.04
N ARG A 27 9.66 2.39 -16.31
CA ARG A 27 10.26 3.13 -15.20
C ARG A 27 10.17 2.31 -13.92
N SER A 28 11.30 2.16 -13.23
CA SER A 28 11.39 1.51 -11.92
C SER A 28 11.81 2.47 -10.80
N THR A 29 12.10 3.74 -11.12
CA THR A 29 12.48 4.77 -10.16
C THR A 29 11.36 5.81 -10.04
N PRO A 30 11.16 6.43 -8.87
CA PRO A 30 10.27 7.58 -8.76
C PRO A 30 10.65 8.70 -9.74
N ASN A 31 9.67 9.51 -10.14
CA ASN A 31 9.92 10.72 -10.93
C ASN A 31 10.10 11.92 -10.00
N SER A 32 10.97 12.86 -10.35
CA SER A 32 11.03 14.16 -9.67
C SER A 32 9.75 14.96 -9.96
N GLY A 33 9.14 15.55 -8.92
CA GLY A 33 7.95 16.40 -9.05
C GLY A 33 6.78 15.93 -8.19
N LEU A 34 5.55 16.25 -8.62
CA LEU A 34 4.33 15.84 -7.90
C LEU A 34 4.12 14.33 -8.02
N GLY A 35 3.87 13.69 -6.87
CA GLY A 35 3.60 12.27 -6.74
C GLY A 35 2.45 11.99 -5.78
N LEU A 36 2.23 10.71 -5.50
CA LEU A 36 1.23 10.26 -4.55
C LEU A 36 1.77 10.39 -3.12
N GLU A 37 1.15 11.24 -2.32
CA GLU A 37 1.58 11.48 -0.92
C GLU A 37 1.12 10.36 0.02
N ARG A 38 -0.15 9.95 -0.09
CA ARG A 38 -0.78 8.99 0.81
C ARG A 38 -1.87 8.20 0.09
N VAL A 39 -2.00 6.94 0.46
CA VAL A 39 -3.13 6.07 0.12
C VAL A 39 -3.71 5.52 1.41
N GLU A 40 -5.02 5.62 1.56
CA GLU A 40 -5.73 5.04 2.67
C GLU A 40 -6.65 3.93 2.17
N LEU A 41 -6.53 2.75 2.77
CA LEU A 41 -7.36 1.58 2.54
C LEU A 41 -8.28 1.39 3.73
N LEU A 42 -9.56 1.73 3.57
CA LEU A 42 -10.56 1.43 4.58
C LEU A 42 -10.85 -0.06 4.59
N VAL A 43 -10.74 -0.67 5.77
CA VAL A 43 -10.96 -2.11 5.98
C VAL A 43 -12.17 -2.33 6.89
N PRO A 44 -12.93 -3.42 6.71
CA PRO A 44 -14.26 -3.54 7.30
C PRO A 44 -14.28 -3.63 8.83
N ASP A 45 -13.21 -4.12 9.45
CA ASP A 45 -13.15 -4.33 10.90
C ASP A 45 -11.70 -4.44 11.42
N ALA A 46 -11.55 -4.46 12.75
CA ALA A 46 -10.26 -4.58 13.42
C ALA A 46 -9.55 -5.92 13.13
N GLY A 47 -10.29 -6.97 12.79
CA GLY A 47 -9.73 -8.26 12.37
C GLY A 47 -9.02 -8.16 11.02
N ALA A 48 -9.56 -7.36 10.10
CA ALA A 48 -8.90 -7.04 8.84
C ALA A 48 -7.60 -6.25 9.07
N VAL A 49 -7.58 -5.25 9.97
CA VAL A 49 -6.36 -4.51 10.36
C VAL A 49 -5.31 -5.47 10.93
N ALA A 50 -5.70 -6.37 11.84
CA ALA A 50 -4.79 -7.36 12.43
C ALA A 50 -4.23 -8.34 11.39
N THR A 51 -5.04 -8.73 10.40
CA THR A 51 -4.60 -9.58 9.29
C THR A 51 -3.55 -8.88 8.43
N VAL A 52 -3.79 -7.62 8.08
CA VAL A 52 -2.83 -6.81 7.31
C VAL A 52 -1.52 -6.64 8.07
N ARG A 53 -1.58 -6.32 9.37
CA ARG A 53 -0.41 -6.21 10.24
C ARG A 53 0.41 -7.50 10.27
N THR A 54 -0.25 -8.64 10.46
CA THR A 54 0.42 -9.96 10.53
C THR A 54 1.18 -10.27 9.26
N ARG A 55 0.57 -9.99 8.09
CA ARG A 55 1.22 -10.20 6.78
C ARG A 55 2.43 -9.29 6.60
N LEU A 56 2.27 -7.98 6.84
CA LEU A 56 3.34 -7.00 6.71
C LEU A 56 4.55 -7.33 7.59
N VAL A 57 4.31 -7.62 8.87
CA VAL A 57 5.38 -8.00 9.81
C VAL A 57 6.01 -9.34 9.42
N GLY A 58 5.21 -10.31 8.96
CA GLY A 58 5.70 -11.60 8.46
C GLY A 58 6.64 -11.46 7.25
N ASP A 59 6.42 -10.45 6.41
CA ASP A 59 7.26 -10.12 5.26
C ASP A 59 8.42 -9.14 5.63
N GLY A 60 8.59 -8.82 6.91
CA GLY A 60 9.67 -7.96 7.41
C GLY A 60 9.44 -6.46 7.20
N VAL A 61 8.21 -6.04 6.89
CA VAL A 61 7.86 -4.62 6.72
C VAL A 61 7.64 -3.95 8.08
N SER A 62 8.27 -2.80 8.30
CA SER A 62 8.07 -1.98 9.50
C SER A 62 6.68 -1.34 9.50
N VAL A 63 5.93 -1.53 10.60
CA VAL A 63 4.57 -1.04 10.78
C VAL A 63 4.48 -0.14 12.00
N THR A 64 3.87 1.04 11.85
CA THR A 64 3.54 1.95 12.93
C THR A 64 2.06 1.83 13.28
N ALA A 65 1.72 1.61 14.55
CA ALA A 65 0.34 1.66 15.00
C ALA A 65 -0.13 3.12 15.12
N VAL A 66 -1.37 3.39 14.69
CA VAL A 66 -2.05 4.68 14.85
C VAL A 66 -3.44 4.45 15.45
N ASP A 67 -4.10 5.49 15.95
CA ASP A 67 -5.31 5.36 16.76
C ASP A 67 -6.39 4.46 16.12
N ASP A 68 -6.68 4.65 14.83
CA ASP A 68 -7.72 3.89 14.10
C ASP A 68 -7.16 2.85 13.12
N GLY A 69 -5.90 2.42 13.29
CA GLY A 69 -5.33 1.50 12.32
C GLY A 69 -3.82 1.28 12.38
N LEU A 70 -3.23 1.13 11.20
CA LEU A 70 -1.79 1.01 11.03
C LEU A 70 -1.31 1.82 9.85
N GLU A 71 -0.03 2.14 9.89
CA GLU A 71 0.63 3.00 8.94
C GLU A 71 1.95 2.37 8.50
N VAL A 72 2.20 2.38 7.19
CA VAL A 72 3.43 1.87 6.58
C VAL A 72 4.01 2.94 5.66
N THR A 73 5.34 2.99 5.62
CA THR A 73 6.07 3.81 4.66
C THR A 73 6.57 2.92 3.53
N ASP A 74 6.34 3.36 2.29
CA ASP A 74 6.94 2.73 1.10
C ASP A 74 8.46 2.63 1.27
N PRO A 75 9.06 1.43 1.14
CA PRO A 75 10.51 1.25 1.29
C PRO A 75 11.34 2.11 0.32
N GLU A 76 10.80 2.51 -0.83
CA GLU A 76 11.51 3.42 -1.75
C GLU A 76 11.57 4.87 -1.22
N ARG A 77 10.66 5.25 -0.30
CA ARG A 77 10.69 6.56 0.37
C ARG A 77 11.91 6.73 1.27
N ASP A 78 12.37 5.64 1.89
CA ASP A 78 13.57 5.67 2.73
C ASP A 78 14.84 5.92 1.88
N ARG A 79 14.74 5.80 0.55
CA ARG A 79 15.84 6.03 -0.40
C ARG A 79 15.80 7.38 -1.10
N ASP A 80 14.62 7.99 -1.27
CA ASP A 80 14.44 9.30 -1.90
C ASP A 80 13.38 10.14 -1.16
N SER A 81 13.79 11.26 -0.60
CA SER A 81 13.04 12.06 0.39
C SER A 81 11.81 12.80 -0.16
N THR A 82 11.41 12.56 -1.40
CA THR A 82 10.36 13.35 -2.08
C THR A 82 9.24 12.55 -2.76
N ALA A 83 9.33 11.22 -2.86
CA ALA A 83 8.27 10.43 -3.49
C ALA A 83 8.13 9.05 -2.85
N GLY A 84 7.19 8.93 -1.92
CA GLY A 84 6.76 7.65 -1.38
C GLY A 84 5.42 7.81 -0.68
N GLY A 85 4.47 6.95 -1.04
CA GLY A 85 3.13 6.98 -0.48
C GLY A 85 3.13 6.42 0.94
N ARG A 86 2.44 7.09 1.86
CA ARG A 86 2.06 6.49 3.14
C ARG A 86 0.82 5.61 2.94
N LEU A 87 0.88 4.35 3.34
CA LEU A 87 -0.29 3.46 3.36
C LEU A 87 -0.90 3.46 4.75
N THR A 88 -2.16 3.84 4.86
CA THR A 88 -2.94 3.69 6.10
C THR A 88 -4.01 2.63 5.89
N ALA A 89 -4.14 1.67 6.79
CA ALA A 89 -5.32 0.81 6.86
C ALA A 89 -6.14 1.26 8.07
N ALA A 90 -7.29 1.88 7.83
CA ALA A 90 -8.13 2.47 8.87
C ALA A 90 -9.53 1.84 8.91
N LEU A 91 -10.17 1.91 10.06
CA LEU A 91 -11.58 1.56 10.21
C LEU A 91 -12.47 2.65 9.58
N PRO A 92 -13.62 2.29 8.97
CA PRO A 92 -14.59 3.28 8.56
C PRO A 92 -15.12 4.03 9.78
N VAL A 93 -15.14 5.37 9.70
CA VAL A 93 -15.77 6.26 10.68
C VAL A 93 -17.29 6.12 10.71
#